data_AF-A0A9D6EC50-F1
#
_entry.id   AF-A0A9D6EC50-F1
#
_cell.length_a   1.000
_cell.length_b   1.000
_cell.length_c   1.000
_cell.angle_alpha   90.00
_cell.angle_beta   90.00
_cell.angle_gamma   90.00
#
_symmetry.space_group_name_H-M   'P 1'
#
loop_
_entity.id
_entity.type
_entity.pdbx_description
1 polymer ?
#
loop_
_entity_poly.entity_id
_entity_poly.type
_entity_poly.pdbx_seq_one_letter_code
_entity_poly.pdbx_strand_id
1 'polypeptide(L)' 'MANKIIKIGSSAAITIPKKVLGNLGMVIGDKVYVNVDGKNRRVVVEPVANFKIEEERARYIEEFIKEHKKDLEKLSE' A
#
# COMPACT_ATOMS: atom_id res chain seq x y z
N MET A 1 -16.28 -9.40 9.76
CA MET A 1 -16.19 -8.53 10.96
C MET A 1 -16.80 -7.20 10.58
N ALA A 2 -17.88 -6.77 11.25
CA ALA A 2 -18.53 -5.49 10.95
C ALA A 2 -17.96 -4.42 11.87
N ASN A 3 -17.51 -3.29 11.30
CA ASN A 3 -17.02 -2.15 12.07
C ASN A 3 -18.05 -1.02 12.04
N LYS A 4 -18.06 -0.20 13.09
CA LYS A 4 -18.99 0.94 13.20
C LYS A 4 -18.40 2.16 12.50
N ILE A 5 -19.27 2.91 11.82
CA ILE A 5 -18.97 4.27 11.35
C ILE A 5 -19.28 5.25 12.49
N ILE A 6 -18.33 6.12 12.80
CA ILE A 6 -18.43 7.13 13.85
C ILE A 6 -18.31 8.54 13.26
N LYS A 7 -18.94 9.50 13.91
CA LYS A 7 -18.83 10.92 13.55
C LYS A 7 -17.58 11.53 14.20
N ILE A 8 -16.77 12.23 13.41
CA ILE A 8 -15.60 13.00 13.87
C ILE A 8 -15.72 14.42 13.30
N GLY A 9 -16.12 15.38 14.13
CA GLY A 9 -16.36 16.76 13.69
C GLY A 9 -17.43 16.83 12.59
N SER A 10 -17.05 17.36 11.43
CA SER A 10 -17.86 17.39 10.20
C SER A 10 -17.71 16.16 9.31
N SER A 11 -16.86 15.19 9.69
CA SER A 11 -16.51 14.01 8.91
C SER A 11 -17.01 12.70 9.55
N ALA A 12 -16.90 11.60 8.80
CA ALA A 12 -17.15 10.25 9.27
C ALA A 12 -15.85 9.43 9.24
N ALA A 13 -15.70 8.49 10.18
CA ALA A 13 -14.57 7.58 10.24
C ALA A 13 -15.05 6.14 10.52
N ILE A 14 -14.26 5.16 10.11
CA ILE A 14 -14.49 3.75 10.41
C ILE A 14 -13.40 3.22 11.33
N THR A 15 -13.78 2.39 12.30
CA THR A 15 -12.80 1.70 13.14
C THR A 15 -12.15 0.58 12.35
N ILE A 16 -10.82 0.64 12.17
CA ILE A 16 -10.04 -0.44 11.55
C ILE A 16 -9.27 -1.17 12.66
N PRO A 17 -9.47 -2.48 12.86
CA PRO A 17 -8.73 -3.24 13.88
C PRO A 17 -7.22 -3.19 13.65
N LYS A 18 -6.43 -3.13 14.73
CA LYS A 18 -4.95 -3.08 14.66
C LYS A 18 -4.32 -4.20 13.82
N LYS A 19 -4.91 -5.40 13.85
CA LYS A 19 -4.48 -6.54 13.03
C LYS A 19 -4.61 -6.27 11.53
N VAL A 20 -5.66 -5.58 11.10
CA VAL A 20 -5.89 -5.23 9.69
C VAL A 20 -4.92 -4.14 9.26
N LEU A 21 -4.67 -3.14 10.11
CA LEU A 21 -3.65 -2.11 9.86
C LEU A 21 -2.25 -2.74 9.68
N GLY A 22 -1.86 -3.66 10.56
CA GLY A 22 -0.57 -4.36 10.45
C GLY A 22 -0.43 -5.19 9.17
N ASN A 23 -1.49 -5.91 8.76
CA ASN A 23 -1.47 -6.67 7.51
C ASN A 23 -1.33 -5.78 6.26
N LEU A 24 -1.79 -4.54 6.32
CA LEU A 24 -1.68 -3.56 5.24
C LEU A 24 -0.38 -2.74 5.33
N GLY A 25 0.47 -3.01 6.32
CA GLY A 25 1.70 -2.24 6.56
C GLY A 25 1.45 -0.77 6.87
N MET A 26 0.29 -0.44 7.43
CA MET A 26 -0.13 0.92 7.77
C MET A 26 -0.09 1.15 9.28
N VAL A 27 0.31 2.36 9.69
CA VAL A 27 0.27 2.83 11.07
C VAL A 27 -0.68 4.03 11.22
N ILE A 28 -1.06 4.31 12.48
CA ILE A 28 -1.90 5.47 12.79
C ILE A 28 -1.13 6.74 12.44
N GLY A 29 -1.72 7.60 11.60
CA GLY A 29 -1.11 8.83 11.11
C GLY A 29 -0.61 8.75 9.66
N ASP A 30 -0.61 7.56 9.05
CA ASP A 30 -0.25 7.40 7.64
C ASP A 30 -1.23 8.08 6.70
N LYS A 31 -0.71 8.58 5.58
CA LYS A 31 -1.52 9.11 4.49
C LYS A 31 -2.05 7.96 3.65
N VAL A 32 -3.33 8.03 3.32
CA VAL A 32 -4.03 7.02 2.51
C VAL A 32 -4.82 7.69 1.39
N TYR A 33 -4.96 7.00 0.28
CA TYR A 33 -5.94 7.32 -0.75
C TYR A 33 -7.28 6.68 -0.39
N VAL A 34 -8.36 7.45 -0.53
CA VAL A 34 -9.73 6.98 -0.30
C VAL A 34 -10.50 7.17 -1.59
N ASN A 35 -10.80 6.05 -2.26
CA ASN A 35 -11.48 6.02 -3.54
C ASN A 35 -12.88 5.40 -3.41
N VAL A 36 -13.85 5.89 -4.19
CA VAL A 36 -15.20 5.32 -4.24
C VAL A 36 -15.37 4.56 -5.54
N ASP A 37 -15.51 3.24 -5.43
CA ASP A 37 -15.89 2.40 -6.56
C ASP A 37 -17.42 2.34 -6.63
N GLY A 38 -17.98 3.26 -7.43
CA GLY A 38 -19.42 3.41 -7.60
C GLY A 38 -20.09 2.19 -8.23
N LYS A 39 -19.36 1.38 -9.02
CA LYS A 39 -19.92 0.17 -9.65
C LYS A 39 -20.21 -0.89 -8.60
N ASN A 40 -19.30 -1.07 -7.65
CA ASN A 40 -19.41 -2.08 -6.59
C ASN A 40 -19.95 -1.51 -5.26
N ARG A 41 -20.25 -0.20 -5.20
CA ARG A 41 -20.67 0.52 -3.99
C ARG A 41 -19.74 0.27 -2.80
N ARG A 42 -18.43 0.34 -3.05
CA ARG A 42 -17.40 0.13 -2.02
C ARG A 42 -16.46 1.32 -1.93
N VAL A 43 -15.96 1.55 -0.73
CA VAL A 43 -14.86 2.48 -0.47
C VAL A 43 -13.58 1.66 -0.45
N VAL A 44 -12.60 2.06 -1.24
CA VAL A 44 -11.28 1.44 -1.32
C VAL A 44 -10.29 2.38 -0.64
N VAL A 45 -9.55 1.85 0.34
CA VAL A 45 -8.53 2.59 1.08
C VAL A 45 -7.19 1.95 0.79
N GLU A 46 -6.28 2.74 0.23
CA GLU A 46 -4.96 2.28 -0.21
C GLU A 46 -3.89 3.15 0.45
N PRO A 47 -2.78 2.55 0.94
CA PRO A 47 -1.66 3.35 1.42
C PRO A 47 -1.12 4.21 0.28
N VAL A 48 -0.86 5.50 0.54
CA VAL A 48 -0.04 6.30 -0.36
C VAL A 48 1.34 5.64 -0.34
N ALA A 49 1.81 5.15 -1.49
CA ALA A 49 2.99 4.28 -1.65
C ALA A 49 3.96 4.33 -0.47
N ASN A 50 4.13 3.19 0.20
CA ASN A 50 5.11 3.03 1.27
C ASN A 50 6.50 3.20 0.63
N PHE A 51 7.00 4.43 0.57
CA PHE A 51 8.32 4.76 0.00
C PHE A 51 9.41 3.83 0.53
N LYS A 52 9.28 3.32 1.76
CA LYS A 52 10.21 2.35 2.36
C LYS A 52 10.21 0.97 1.69
N ILE A 53 9.04 0.45 1.29
CA ILE A 53 8.94 -0.84 0.60
C ILE A 53 9.42 -0.69 -0.84
N GLU A 54 9.20 0.47 -1.46
CA GLU A 54 9.77 0.80 -2.77
C GLU A 54 11.28 0.94 -2.72
N GLU A 55 11.86 1.56 -1.68
CA GLU A 55 13.32 1.65 -1.51
C GLU A 55 13.98 0.28 -1.32
N GLU A 56 13.43 -0.58 -0.46
CA GLU A 56 13.96 -1.93 -0.27
C GLU A 56 13.83 -2.77 -1.54
N ARG A 57 12.68 -2.71 -2.22
CA ARG A 57 12.49 -3.41 -3.51
C ARG A 57 13.40 -2.87 -4.60
N ALA A 58 13.57 -1.55 -4.70
CA ALA A 58 14.46 -0.92 -5.66
C ALA A 58 15.90 -1.39 -5.42
N ARG A 59 16.34 -1.45 -4.16
CA ARG A 59 17.66 -1.97 -3.81
C ARG A 59 17.83 -3.44 -4.19
N TYR A 60 16.86 -4.30 -3.89
CA TYR A 60 16.92 -5.71 -4.29
C TYR A 60 16.96 -5.88 -5.81
N ILE A 61 16.20 -5.07 -6.54
CA ILE A 61 16.20 -5.08 -8.01
C ILE A 61 17.54 -4.58 -8.55
N GLU A 62 18.12 -3.53 -7.97
CA GLU A 62 19.46 -3.05 -8.34
C GLU A 62 20.55 -4.11 -8.08
N GLU A 63 20.51 -4.79 -6.93
CA GLU A 63 21.44 -5.87 -6.59
C GLU A 63 21.29 -7.04 -7.57
N PHE A 64 20.06 -7.45 -7.88
CA PHE A 64 19.77 -8.50 -8.87
C PHE A 64 20.27 -8.13 -10.27
N ILE A 65 20.00 -6.91 -10.74
CA ILE A 65 20.49 -6.43 -12.05
C ILE A 65 22.01 -6.41 -12.09
N LYS A 66 22.66 -5.99 -11.00
CA LYS A 66 24.12 -5.94 -10.92
C LYS A 66 24.75 -7.32 -10.95
N GLU A 67 24.18 -8.29 -10.24
CA GLU A 67 24.68 -9.67 -10.18
C GLU A 67 24.51 -10.38 -11.54
N HIS A 68 23.37 -10.18 -12.20
CA HIS A 68 23.02 -10.90 -13.44
C HIS A 68 23.19 -10.06 -14.70
N LYS A 69 23.90 -8.93 -14.64
CA LYS A 69 24.01 -7.96 -15.74
C LYS A 69 24.34 -8.60 -17.09
N LYS A 70 25.35 -9.49 -17.12
CA LYS A 70 25.80 -10.15 -18.35
C LYS A 70 24.77 -11.11 -18.94
N ASP A 71 23.97 -11.75 -18.08
CA ASP A 71 22.95 -12.70 -18.52
C ASP A 71 21.69 -11.95 -18.98
N LEU A 72 21.36 -10.84 -18.32
CA LEU A 72 20.30 -9.92 -18.73
C LEU A 72 20.61 -9.24 -20.08
N GLU A 73 21.86 -8.85 -20.33
CA GLU A 73 22.30 -8.29 -21.61
C GLU A 73 22.11 -9.29 -22.77
N LYS A 74 22.44 -10.57 -22.55
CA LYS A 74 22.24 -11.65 -23.55
C LYS A 74 20.77 -11.98 -23.83
N LEU A 75 19.85 -11.70 -22.89
CA LEU A 75 18.42 -11.88 -23.10
C LEU A 75 17.79 -10.74 -23.92
N SER A 76 18.52 -9.65 -24.14
CA SER A 76 18.08 -8.50 -24.94
C SER A 76 18.57 -8.52 -26.39
N GLU A 77 19.35 -9.53 -26.78
CA GLU A 77 19.70 -9.89 -28.17
C GLU A 77 18.68 -10.87 -28.76
#